data_AF-G9WYI6-F1
#
_entry.id   AF-G9WYI6-F1
#
_cell.length_a   1.000
_cell.length_b   1.000
_cell.length_c   1.000
_cell.angle_alpha   90.00
_cell.angle_beta   90.00
_cell.angle_gamma   90.00
#
_symmetry.space_group_name_H-M   'P 1'
#
loop_
_entity.id
_entity.type
_entity.pdbx_description
1 polymer ?
#
loop_
_entity_poly.entity_id
_entity_poly.type
_entity_poly.pdbx_seq_one_letter_code
_entity_poly.pdbx_strand_id
1 'polypeptide(L)'
;MKQINKIIPILTVMLLMFFLLGCGKQKHRLNFDSYGFESKKSEYAYGDKVKVYYNLIGTDTDYNFYLDDESIELKQSYDDKHGYILTFTMPDHDVTLNVNSHNNMVYIPQINVTFINEVNEADIWIIPQTEENTKPTWDNATISKLPVNEEKEISLQENRDAESWIINIIAGYQYYSVSDIALKEGYTIIFKTETKEYNGIQHKNEFIEILDQNGNLLSKNEDIFIGSLGAK
;
A
#
# COMPACT_ATOMS: atom_id res chain seq x y z
N MET A 1 72.45 -47.23 -59.86
CA MET A 1 72.83 -46.19 -58.88
C MET A 1 71.56 -45.57 -58.30
N LYS A 2 71.58 -45.34 -56.97
CA LYS A 2 70.68 -44.55 -56.10
C LYS A 2 69.43 -45.22 -55.49
N GLN A 3 69.57 -45.44 -54.17
CA GLN A 3 68.54 -45.57 -53.13
C GLN A 3 67.57 -44.38 -53.09
N ILE A 4 66.31 -44.62 -52.70
CA ILE A 4 65.57 -43.71 -51.80
C ILE A 4 64.82 -44.53 -50.74
N ASN A 5 64.94 -44.06 -49.51
CA ASN A 5 64.52 -44.63 -48.24
C ASN A 5 63.01 -44.53 -47.95
N LYS A 6 62.60 -45.39 -47.02
CA LYS A 6 61.38 -45.38 -46.19
C LYS A 6 60.94 -43.97 -45.77
N ILE A 7 59.64 -43.67 -45.92
CA ILE A 7 58.90 -42.79 -45.02
C ILE A 7 57.55 -43.48 -44.72
N ILE A 8 57.43 -43.90 -43.46
CA ILE A 8 56.24 -44.45 -42.80
C ILE A 8 55.16 -43.36 -42.82
N PRO A 9 53.88 -43.65 -43.15
CA PRO A 9 52.87 -42.60 -43.20
C PRO A 9 52.53 -42.15 -41.77
N ILE A 10 52.89 -40.91 -41.47
CA ILE A 10 52.49 -40.11 -40.29
C ILE A 10 50.97 -39.79 -40.32
N LEU A 11 50.22 -40.34 -41.28
CA LEU A 11 48.84 -39.97 -41.56
C LEU A 11 47.81 -40.59 -40.60
N THR A 12 48.17 -41.62 -39.84
CA THR A 12 47.23 -42.32 -38.94
C THR A 12 47.19 -41.77 -37.51
N VAL A 13 48.11 -40.87 -37.13
CA VAL A 13 48.13 -40.29 -35.78
C VAL A 13 47.48 -38.90 -35.73
N MET A 14 47.42 -38.17 -36.85
CA MET A 14 46.79 -36.84 -36.89
C MET A 14 45.26 -36.84 -36.99
N LEU A 15 44.62 -37.96 -37.35
CA LEU A 15 43.16 -38.04 -37.44
C LEU A 15 42.49 -38.44 -36.11
N LEU A 16 43.25 -38.93 -35.13
CA LEU A 16 42.70 -39.33 -33.82
C LEU A 16 42.71 -38.22 -32.75
N MET A 17 43.36 -37.08 -33.00
CA MET A 17 43.45 -35.98 -32.03
C MET A 17 42.34 -34.92 -32.16
N PHE A 18 41.46 -35.03 -33.16
CA PHE A 18 40.31 -34.13 -33.31
C PHE A 18 39.04 -34.56 -32.54
N PHE A 19 39.05 -35.72 -31.87
CA PHE A 19 37.90 -36.19 -31.08
C PHE A 19 38.00 -35.93 -29.57
N LEU A 20 39.00 -35.17 -29.11
CA LEU A 20 39.25 -34.93 -27.68
C LEU A 20 39.12 -33.47 -27.22
N LEU A 21 38.43 -32.62 -27.99
CA LEU A 21 38.10 -31.26 -27.56
C LEU A 21 36.63 -30.94 -27.84
N GLY A 22 35.81 -31.01 -26.79
CA GLY A 22 34.57 -30.26 -26.71
C GLY A 22 33.28 -31.08 -26.73
N CYS A 23 33.15 -32.11 -25.88
CA CYS A 23 31.83 -32.57 -25.44
C CYS A 23 31.22 -31.46 -24.57
N GLY A 24 30.73 -30.39 -25.20
CA GLY A 24 29.94 -29.37 -24.53
C GLY A 24 28.66 -30.05 -24.07
N LYS A 25 28.44 -30.13 -22.76
CA LYS A 25 27.14 -30.59 -22.23
C LYS A 25 26.03 -29.82 -22.93
N GLN A 26 25.00 -30.53 -23.39
CA GLN A 26 23.80 -29.92 -23.94
C GLN A 26 23.29 -28.86 -22.96
N LYS A 27 22.99 -27.68 -23.48
CA LYS A 27 22.46 -26.57 -22.70
C LYS A 27 20.96 -26.47 -22.93
N HIS A 28 20.28 -26.08 -21.87
CA HIS A 28 18.85 -25.86 -21.81
C HIS A 28 18.58 -24.41 -21.44
N ARG A 29 17.45 -23.89 -21.90
CA ARG A 29 17.02 -22.50 -21.72
C ARG A 29 16.34 -22.29 -20.38
N LEU A 30 16.64 -21.13 -19.80
CA LEU A 30 15.90 -20.56 -18.68
C LEU A 30 14.98 -19.47 -19.23
N ASN A 31 13.67 -19.70 -19.10
CA ASN A 31 12.63 -18.75 -19.49
C ASN A 31 12.00 -18.10 -18.25
N PHE A 32 11.37 -16.95 -18.45
CA PHE A 32 10.63 -16.20 -17.43
C PHE A 32 9.23 -15.88 -17.95
N ASP A 33 8.22 -16.06 -17.10
CA ASP A 33 6.82 -15.76 -17.44
C ASP A 33 6.47 -14.26 -17.29
N SER A 34 7.30 -13.51 -16.57
CA SER A 34 7.01 -12.15 -16.12
C SER A 34 8.25 -11.27 -16.10
N TYR A 35 8.02 -9.97 -16.01
CA TYR A 35 9.07 -8.98 -15.82
C TYR A 35 9.60 -9.01 -14.37
N GLY A 36 10.82 -8.50 -14.18
CA GLY A 36 11.45 -8.41 -12.86
C GLY A 36 12.42 -9.54 -12.52
N PHE A 37 12.43 -10.62 -13.31
CA PHE A 37 13.45 -11.66 -13.20
C PHE A 37 14.76 -11.25 -13.87
N GLU A 38 15.87 -11.45 -13.16
CA GLU A 38 17.22 -11.19 -13.64
C GLU A 38 18.13 -12.39 -13.42
N SER A 39 18.76 -12.88 -14.48
CA SER A 39 19.76 -13.95 -14.44
C SER A 39 21.01 -13.55 -15.20
N LYS A 40 22.16 -14.08 -14.77
CA LYS A 40 23.45 -13.86 -15.45
C LYS A 40 23.52 -14.54 -16.81
N LYS A 41 22.76 -15.63 -17.02
CA LYS A 41 22.72 -16.39 -18.28
C LYS A 41 21.28 -16.77 -18.58
N SER A 42 21.00 -16.98 -19.86
CA SER A 42 19.73 -17.53 -20.36
C SER A 42 19.81 -19.04 -20.68
N GLU A 43 21.00 -19.64 -20.61
CA GLU A 43 21.23 -21.06 -20.94
C GLU A 43 22.24 -21.70 -19.97
N TYR A 44 21.93 -22.92 -19.54
CA TYR A 44 22.66 -23.69 -18.54
C TYR A 44 22.78 -25.16 -18.95
N ALA A 45 23.87 -25.82 -18.56
CA ALA A 45 24.00 -27.27 -18.77
C ALA A 45 23.29 -28.06 -17.67
N TYR A 46 22.91 -29.30 -17.95
CA TYR A 46 22.38 -30.22 -16.93
C TYR A 46 23.29 -30.28 -15.68
N GLY A 47 22.67 -30.10 -14.51
CA GLY A 47 23.32 -30.10 -13.20
C GLY A 47 23.94 -28.75 -12.81
N ASP A 48 23.91 -27.73 -13.66
CA ASP A 48 24.38 -26.39 -13.30
C ASP A 48 23.49 -25.78 -12.20
N LYS A 49 24.12 -25.06 -11.26
CA LYS A 49 23.40 -24.26 -10.28
C LYS A 49 22.94 -22.96 -10.92
N VAL A 50 21.63 -22.75 -10.95
CA VAL A 50 21.00 -21.54 -11.45
C VAL A 50 20.73 -20.60 -10.28
N LYS A 51 20.94 -19.30 -10.50
CA LYS A 51 20.57 -18.22 -9.57
C LYS A 51 19.90 -17.11 -10.34
N VAL A 52 18.68 -16.78 -9.92
CA VAL A 52 17.85 -15.71 -10.49
C VAL A 52 17.48 -14.75 -9.37
N TYR A 53 17.41 -13.47 -9.68
CA TYR A 53 16.92 -12.42 -8.78
C TYR A 53 15.54 -11.95 -9.24
N TYR A 54 14.69 -11.55 -8.31
CA TYR A 54 13.43 -10.87 -8.60
C TYR A 54 13.35 -9.58 -7.78
N ASN A 55 13.37 -8.44 -8.48
CA ASN A 55 13.54 -7.11 -7.87
C ASN A 55 12.29 -6.21 -7.92
N LEU A 56 11.20 -6.65 -8.56
CA LEU A 56 9.93 -5.91 -8.57
C LEU A 56 9.12 -6.19 -7.31
N ILE A 57 9.61 -5.69 -6.17
CA ILE A 57 9.02 -5.90 -4.85
C ILE A 57 8.08 -4.75 -4.49
N GLY A 58 6.80 -5.06 -4.29
CA GLY A 58 5.84 -4.21 -3.60
C GLY A 58 5.74 -4.63 -2.13
N THR A 59 5.72 -3.65 -1.22
CA THR A 59 5.60 -3.87 0.24
C THR A 59 4.28 -4.54 0.63
N ASP A 60 3.25 -4.32 -0.16
CA ASP A 60 1.89 -4.79 0.09
C ASP A 60 1.50 -5.92 -0.86
N THR A 61 2.46 -6.71 -1.32
CA THR A 61 2.25 -7.77 -2.30
C THR A 61 2.86 -9.09 -1.82
N ASP A 62 2.06 -10.15 -1.79
CA ASP A 62 2.55 -11.51 -1.60
C ASP A 62 3.01 -12.10 -2.93
N TYR A 63 4.15 -12.78 -2.91
CA TYR A 63 4.75 -13.40 -4.09
C TYR A 63 4.92 -14.91 -3.89
N ASN A 64 4.53 -15.67 -4.91
CA ASN A 64 4.75 -17.11 -4.97
C ASN A 64 5.53 -17.46 -6.25
N PHE A 65 6.70 -18.06 -6.10
CA PHE A 65 7.59 -18.42 -7.21
C PHE A 65 7.63 -19.93 -7.39
N TYR A 66 7.57 -20.39 -8.64
CA TYR A 66 7.59 -21.82 -8.95
C TYR A 66 8.16 -22.08 -10.34
N LEU A 67 8.70 -23.29 -10.54
CA LEU A 67 9.13 -23.76 -11.85
C LEU A 67 7.97 -24.51 -12.51
N ASP A 68 7.93 -24.53 -13.84
CA ASP A 68 6.95 -25.31 -14.61
C ASP A 68 7.08 -26.84 -14.43
N ASP A 69 8.25 -27.31 -13.98
CA ASP A 69 8.46 -28.67 -13.46
C ASP A 69 8.52 -28.65 -11.92
N GLU A 70 7.42 -29.06 -11.29
CA GLU A 70 7.25 -29.14 -9.84
C GLU A 70 8.18 -30.16 -9.16
N SER A 71 8.82 -31.07 -9.93
CA SER A 71 9.77 -32.04 -9.37
C SER A 71 11.11 -31.40 -9.00
N ILE A 72 11.38 -30.18 -9.45
CA ILE A 72 12.61 -29.45 -9.19
C ILE A 72 12.49 -28.66 -7.88
N GLU A 73 13.42 -28.88 -6.96
CA GLU A 73 13.49 -28.11 -5.72
C GLU A 73 13.93 -26.65 -6.00
N LEU A 74 12.98 -25.72 -5.94
CA LEU A 74 13.25 -24.28 -5.97
C LEU A 74 13.50 -23.76 -4.55
N LYS A 75 14.69 -23.21 -4.33
CA LYS A 75 15.07 -22.57 -3.06
C LYS A 75 14.95 -21.06 -3.17
N GLN A 76 14.28 -20.47 -2.19
CA GLN A 76 14.04 -19.03 -2.10
C GLN A 76 14.75 -18.45 -0.87
N SER A 77 15.35 -17.28 -1.04
CA SER A 77 15.78 -16.41 0.05
C SER A 77 15.50 -14.94 -0.31
N TYR A 78 15.72 -14.02 0.63
CA TYR A 78 15.48 -12.60 0.42
C TYR A 78 16.65 -11.76 0.97
N ASP A 79 17.02 -10.69 0.26
CA ASP A 79 17.86 -9.62 0.79
C ASP A 79 17.42 -8.24 0.28
N ASP A 80 17.68 -7.19 1.05
CA ASP A 80 17.21 -5.82 0.75
C ASP A 80 17.84 -5.21 -0.51
N LYS A 81 18.94 -5.77 -1.02
CA LYS A 81 19.65 -5.25 -2.18
C LYS A 81 19.14 -5.83 -3.49
N HIS A 82 18.74 -7.10 -3.49
CA HIS A 82 18.37 -7.84 -4.71
C HIS A 82 16.92 -8.33 -4.72
N GLY A 83 16.19 -8.18 -3.61
CA GLY A 83 14.84 -8.73 -3.45
C GLY A 83 14.89 -10.25 -3.24
N TYR A 84 14.03 -10.98 -3.94
CA TYR A 84 14.03 -12.45 -3.87
C TYR A 84 15.19 -13.04 -4.66
N ILE A 85 15.86 -14.03 -4.06
CA ILE A 85 16.91 -14.83 -4.69
C ILE A 85 16.39 -16.26 -4.83
N LEU A 86 16.35 -16.73 -6.06
CA LEU A 86 15.77 -18.01 -6.46
C LEU A 86 16.89 -18.90 -7.00
N THR A 87 17.03 -20.10 -6.44
CA THR A 87 18.09 -21.04 -6.82
C THR A 87 17.56 -22.45 -7.01
N PHE A 88 18.03 -23.12 -8.06
CA PHE A 88 17.69 -24.50 -8.37
C PHE A 88 18.82 -25.15 -9.18
N THR A 89 18.70 -26.45 -9.47
CA THR A 89 19.64 -27.19 -10.33
C THR A 89 18.99 -27.42 -11.70
N MET A 90 19.69 -27.04 -12.77
CA MET A 90 19.15 -27.15 -14.13
C MET A 90 18.89 -28.62 -14.49
N PRO A 91 17.65 -29.00 -14.87
CA PRO A 91 17.33 -30.34 -15.32
C PRO A 91 17.78 -30.55 -16.78
N ASP A 92 17.52 -31.74 -17.32
CA ASP A 92 17.87 -32.09 -18.70
C ASP A 92 16.79 -31.67 -19.71
N HIS A 93 16.20 -30.48 -19.51
CA HIS A 93 15.23 -29.84 -20.39
C HIS A 93 15.14 -28.33 -20.07
N ASP A 94 14.51 -27.56 -20.97
CA ASP A 94 14.25 -26.13 -20.77
C ASP A 94 13.26 -25.92 -19.61
N VAL A 95 13.44 -24.85 -18.83
CA VAL A 95 12.62 -24.56 -17.65
C VAL A 95 12.11 -23.13 -17.69
N THR A 96 10.87 -22.93 -17.24
CA THR A 96 10.26 -21.61 -17.05
C THR A 96 10.09 -21.33 -15.56
N LEU A 97 10.65 -20.22 -15.09
CA LEU A 97 10.42 -19.72 -13.75
C LEU A 97 9.25 -18.73 -13.77
N ASN A 98 8.29 -19.00 -12.89
CA ASN A 98 7.01 -18.30 -12.83
C ASN A 98 6.85 -17.51 -11.53
N VAL A 99 6.01 -16.48 -11.58
CA VAL A 99 5.59 -15.71 -10.39
C VAL A 99 4.10 -15.44 -10.39
N ASN A 100 3.43 -15.83 -9.31
CA ASN A 100 2.10 -15.34 -8.96
C ASN A 100 2.24 -14.25 -7.90
N SER A 101 1.62 -13.11 -8.11
CA SER A 101 1.56 -12.02 -7.14
C SER A 101 0.13 -11.72 -6.72
N HIS A 102 -0.06 -11.45 -5.43
CA HIS A 102 -1.35 -11.04 -4.87
C HIS A 102 -1.18 -9.74 -4.09
N ASN A 103 -1.85 -8.69 -4.55
CA ASN A 103 -1.83 -7.39 -3.87
C ASN A 103 -2.74 -7.46 -2.64
N ASN A 104 -2.18 -7.19 -1.47
CA ASN A 104 -2.85 -7.16 -0.18
C ASN A 104 -3.33 -5.77 0.22
N MET A 105 -3.20 -4.75 -0.63
CA MET A 105 -3.76 -3.43 -0.34
C MET A 105 -5.27 -3.53 -0.15
N VAL A 106 -5.70 -3.28 1.08
CA VAL A 106 -7.10 -3.15 1.46
C VAL A 106 -7.58 -1.77 1.03
N TYR A 107 -8.35 -1.66 -0.05
CA TYR A 107 -9.01 -0.40 -0.39
C TYR A 107 -10.00 -0.04 0.72
N ILE A 108 -9.79 1.13 1.32
CA ILE A 108 -10.68 1.73 2.29
C ILE A 108 -11.23 2.99 1.60
N PRO A 109 -12.54 3.07 1.33
CA PRO A 109 -13.13 4.23 0.67
C PRO A 109 -12.84 5.53 1.43
N GLN A 110 -12.76 6.62 0.68
CA GLN A 110 -12.67 7.96 1.24
C GLN A 110 -13.90 8.75 0.81
N ILE A 111 -14.40 9.58 1.72
CA ILE A 111 -15.44 10.56 1.43
C ILE A 111 -14.90 11.97 1.59
N ASN A 112 -15.28 12.88 0.71
CA ASN A 112 -14.99 14.30 0.84
C ASN A 112 -16.18 14.99 1.49
N VAL A 113 -15.91 15.81 2.50
CA VAL A 113 -16.92 16.65 3.15
C VAL A 113 -16.38 18.06 3.31
N THR A 114 -17.28 19.03 3.39
CA THR A 114 -16.93 20.43 3.67
C THR A 114 -17.24 20.73 5.13
N PHE A 115 -16.29 21.32 5.84
CA PHE A 115 -16.53 21.88 7.17
C PHE A 115 -16.56 23.41 7.11
N ILE A 116 -17.59 24.02 7.68
CA ILE A 116 -17.74 25.48 7.78
C ILE A 116 -17.76 25.85 9.27
N ASN A 117 -16.94 26.82 9.65
CA ASN A 117 -16.84 27.30 11.03
C ASN A 117 -17.43 28.72 11.17
N GLU A 118 -18.45 28.91 11.99
CA GLU A 118 -19.08 30.23 12.24
C GLU A 118 -18.92 30.71 13.69
N VAL A 119 -18.17 30.01 14.54
CA VAL A 119 -18.11 30.29 15.99
C VAL A 119 -16.85 31.05 16.42
N ASN A 120 -15.69 30.38 16.48
CA ASN A 120 -14.38 30.91 16.87
C ASN A 120 -13.30 30.12 16.15
N GLU A 121 -12.05 30.60 16.09
CA GLU A 121 -10.94 29.76 15.63
C GLU A 121 -10.94 28.42 16.37
N ALA A 122 -10.89 27.32 15.60
CA ALA A 122 -11.15 25.99 16.12
C ALA A 122 -10.18 24.94 15.59
N ASP A 123 -9.82 24.00 16.46
CA ASP A 123 -9.26 22.70 16.09
C ASP A 123 -10.40 21.68 16.03
N ILE A 124 -10.48 20.92 14.94
CA ILE A 124 -11.60 20.02 14.64
C ILE A 124 -11.06 18.61 14.38
N TRP A 125 -11.63 17.63 15.06
CA TRP A 125 -11.43 16.21 14.80
C TRP A 125 -12.73 15.61 14.28
N ILE A 126 -12.68 14.99 13.11
CA ILE A 126 -13.76 14.21 12.54
C ILE A 126 -13.21 12.80 12.36
N ILE A 127 -13.63 11.90 13.23
CA ILE A 127 -13.03 10.56 13.38
C ILE A 127 -14.13 9.49 13.36
N PRO A 128 -13.84 8.29 12.84
CA PRO A 128 -14.80 7.19 12.88
C PRO A 128 -15.17 6.83 14.32
N GLN A 129 -16.44 6.52 14.57
CA GLN A 129 -16.92 6.16 15.90
C GLN A 129 -16.61 4.70 16.24
N THR A 130 -15.39 4.47 16.73
CA THR A 130 -14.95 3.17 17.27
C THR A 130 -14.85 3.22 18.79
N GLU A 131 -14.82 2.05 19.46
CA GLU A 131 -14.62 1.98 20.92
C GLU A 131 -13.33 2.70 21.37
N GLU A 132 -12.28 2.66 20.55
CA GLU A 132 -11.02 3.37 20.79
C GLU A 132 -11.20 4.89 20.74
N ASN A 133 -11.85 5.40 19.69
CA ASN A 133 -12.00 6.83 19.42
C ASN A 133 -12.97 7.55 20.38
N THR A 134 -13.80 6.81 21.11
CA THR A 134 -14.62 7.38 22.19
C THR A 134 -13.80 7.85 23.40
N LYS A 135 -12.53 7.46 23.50
CA LYS A 135 -11.63 7.91 24.58
C LYS A 135 -10.93 9.22 24.16
N PRO A 136 -10.75 10.19 25.09
CA PRO A 136 -10.20 11.51 24.78
C PRO A 136 -8.66 11.49 24.67
N THR A 137 -8.14 10.71 23.74
CA THR A 137 -6.73 10.66 23.36
C THR A 137 -6.65 10.76 21.85
N TRP A 138 -6.85 11.97 21.32
CA TRP A 138 -6.79 12.20 19.88
C TRP A 138 -5.41 12.73 19.50
N ASP A 139 -4.91 12.25 18.36
CA ASP A 139 -3.70 12.76 17.72
C ASP A 139 -3.95 14.17 17.14
N ASN A 140 -3.28 14.51 16.03
CA ASN A 140 -3.46 15.78 15.35
C ASN A 140 -4.92 15.99 14.91
N ALA A 141 -5.39 17.24 14.98
CA ALA A 141 -6.71 17.61 14.49
C ALA A 141 -6.84 17.35 12.98
N THR A 142 -8.02 16.90 12.54
CA THR A 142 -8.38 16.77 11.12
C THR A 142 -8.26 18.12 10.41
N ILE A 143 -8.69 19.19 11.09
CA ILE A 143 -8.49 20.57 10.67
C ILE A 143 -7.91 21.32 11.87
N SER A 144 -6.73 21.93 11.70
CA SER A 144 -6.12 22.75 12.75
C SER A 144 -6.36 24.23 12.50
N LYS A 145 -6.76 24.96 13.55
CA LYS A 145 -6.92 26.42 13.57
C LYS A 145 -7.73 26.97 12.39
N LEU A 146 -8.89 26.38 12.12
CA LEU A 146 -9.81 26.90 11.12
C LEU A 146 -10.38 28.24 11.62
N PRO A 147 -10.16 29.38 10.92
CA PRO A 147 -10.68 30.67 11.36
C PRO A 147 -12.21 30.72 11.35
N VAL A 148 -12.77 31.76 11.97
CA VAL A 148 -14.21 32.02 11.92
C VAL A 148 -14.64 32.50 10.53
N ASN A 149 -15.79 32.03 10.08
CA ASN A 149 -16.40 32.22 8.76
C ASN A 149 -15.58 31.68 7.58
N GLU A 150 -14.71 30.71 7.84
CA GLU A 150 -13.96 29.99 6.81
C GLU A 150 -14.50 28.57 6.63
N GLU A 151 -14.27 28.02 5.43
CA GLU A 151 -14.61 26.65 5.08
C GLU A 151 -13.39 25.85 4.66
N LYS A 152 -13.47 24.53 4.84
CA LYS A 152 -12.42 23.61 4.43
C LYS A 152 -13.01 22.29 3.95
N GLU A 153 -12.68 21.93 2.71
CA GLU A 153 -12.88 20.58 2.21
C GLU A 153 -11.82 19.64 2.80
N ILE A 154 -12.28 18.49 3.28
CA ILE A 154 -11.46 17.43 3.87
C ILE A 154 -11.84 16.08 3.29
N SER A 155 -10.83 15.23 3.12
CA SER A 155 -11.03 13.83 2.77
C SER A 155 -10.95 12.98 4.03
N LEU A 156 -12.01 12.23 4.30
CA LEU A 156 -12.15 11.36 5.46
C LEU A 156 -12.07 9.91 4.99
N GLN A 157 -11.22 9.13 5.65
CA GLN A 157 -11.12 7.70 5.36
C GLN A 157 -12.20 6.94 6.14
N GLU A 158 -13.08 6.24 5.42
CA GLU A 158 -14.11 5.41 6.04
C GLU A 158 -13.47 4.32 6.92
N ASN A 159 -14.24 3.78 7.85
CA ASN A 159 -13.78 2.70 8.71
C ASN A 159 -14.76 1.52 8.59
N ARG A 160 -14.22 0.30 8.43
CA ARG A 160 -15.05 -0.91 8.29
C ARG A 160 -15.78 -1.28 9.58
N ASP A 161 -15.25 -0.82 10.71
CA ASP A 161 -15.74 -1.12 12.05
C ASP A 161 -16.64 0.00 12.61
N ALA A 162 -16.88 1.08 11.84
CA ALA A 162 -17.73 2.19 12.24
C ALA A 162 -18.56 2.76 11.09
N GLU A 163 -19.89 2.77 11.25
CA GLU A 163 -20.84 3.35 10.29
C GLU A 163 -21.12 4.84 10.55
N SER A 164 -20.69 5.35 11.71
CA SER A 164 -20.91 6.72 12.18
C SER A 164 -19.60 7.43 12.56
N TRP A 165 -19.69 8.74 12.72
CA TRP A 165 -18.59 9.64 12.98
C TRP A 165 -18.79 10.37 14.30
N ILE A 166 -17.68 10.67 14.97
CA ILE A 166 -17.60 11.59 16.10
C ILE A 166 -16.99 12.89 15.58
N ILE A 167 -17.60 14.02 15.95
CA ILE A 167 -17.07 15.35 15.69
C ILE A 167 -16.72 15.98 17.03
N ASN A 168 -15.44 16.24 17.23
CA ASN A 168 -14.89 16.93 18.39
C ASN A 168 -14.32 18.27 17.95
N ILE A 169 -14.63 19.33 18.70
CA ILE A 169 -14.18 20.69 18.37
C ILE A 169 -13.63 21.33 19.63
N ILE A 170 -12.46 21.95 19.53
CA ILE A 170 -11.95 22.86 20.55
C ILE A 170 -11.97 24.25 19.93
N ALA A 171 -12.76 25.15 20.50
CA ALA A 171 -12.88 26.53 20.04
C ALA A 171 -12.80 27.47 21.25
N GLY A 172 -11.76 28.32 21.27
CA GLY A 172 -11.44 29.13 22.45
C GLY A 172 -11.12 28.27 23.67
N TYR A 173 -11.90 28.43 24.75
CA TYR A 173 -11.76 27.65 26.00
C TYR A 173 -12.83 26.57 26.17
N GLN A 174 -13.52 26.22 25.08
CA GLN A 174 -14.61 25.26 25.10
C GLN A 174 -14.28 24.05 24.22
N TYR A 175 -14.66 22.90 24.73
CA TYR A 175 -14.64 21.62 24.04
C TYR A 175 -16.09 21.23 23.72
N TYR A 176 -16.33 20.84 22.48
CA TYR A 176 -17.61 20.40 21.95
C TYR A 176 -17.48 18.98 21.41
N SER A 177 -18.49 18.14 21.65
CA SER A 177 -18.54 16.78 21.12
C SER A 177 -19.93 16.39 20.68
N VAL A 178 -20.01 15.74 19.53
CA VAL A 178 -21.21 15.06 19.05
C VAL A 178 -20.81 13.71 18.43
N SER A 179 -21.61 12.68 18.71
CA SER A 179 -21.47 11.34 18.17
C SER A 179 -22.65 10.98 17.27
N ASP A 180 -22.59 9.78 16.70
CA ASP A 180 -23.66 9.14 15.92
C ASP A 180 -24.00 9.93 14.65
N ILE A 181 -23.00 10.61 14.09
CA ILE A 181 -23.16 11.41 12.88
C ILE A 181 -22.96 10.53 11.65
N ALA A 182 -23.95 10.51 10.76
CA ALA A 182 -23.81 9.89 9.44
C ALA A 182 -23.28 10.91 8.42
N LEU A 183 -22.14 10.62 7.81
CA LEU A 183 -21.54 11.43 6.73
C LEU A 183 -21.45 10.62 5.45
N LYS A 184 -21.59 11.31 4.31
CA LYS A 184 -21.41 10.76 2.97
C LYS A 184 -20.67 11.75 2.09
N GLU A 185 -20.20 11.28 0.94
CA GLU A 185 -19.58 12.11 -0.10
C GLU A 185 -20.39 13.38 -0.36
N GLY A 186 -19.70 14.52 -0.38
CA GLY A 186 -20.24 15.83 -0.70
C GLY A 186 -21.09 16.48 0.41
N TYR A 187 -21.15 15.90 1.61
CA TYR A 187 -21.89 16.49 2.72
C TYR A 187 -21.17 17.70 3.31
N THR A 188 -21.95 18.60 3.93
CA THR A 188 -21.43 19.79 4.61
C THR A 188 -21.75 19.74 6.10
N ILE A 189 -20.73 19.96 6.91
CA ILE A 189 -20.81 20.10 8.37
C ILE A 189 -20.66 21.58 8.68
N ILE A 190 -21.58 22.16 9.45
CA ILE A 190 -21.49 23.57 9.87
C ILE A 190 -21.50 23.66 11.38
N PHE A 191 -20.45 24.23 11.96
CA PHE A 191 -20.42 24.59 13.37
C PHE A 191 -20.91 26.04 13.52
N LYS A 192 -22.09 26.19 14.11
CA LYS A 192 -22.83 27.46 14.19
C LYS A 192 -23.01 27.93 15.63
N THR A 193 -23.26 29.23 15.76
CA THR A 193 -23.75 29.85 16.99
C THR A 193 -25.01 30.66 16.70
N GLU A 194 -26.06 30.44 17.48
CA GLU A 194 -27.26 31.28 17.49
C GLU A 194 -27.34 32.04 18.81
N THR A 195 -27.73 33.32 18.75
CA THR A 195 -28.08 34.07 19.96
C THR A 195 -29.59 34.04 20.15
N LYS A 196 -30.07 33.41 21.22
CA LYS A 196 -31.48 33.38 21.62
C LYS A 196 -31.68 34.29 22.82
N GLU A 197 -32.69 35.15 22.78
CA GLU A 197 -33.07 35.99 23.93
C GLU A 197 -34.19 35.31 24.72
N TYR A 198 -33.96 35.08 26.01
CA TYR A 198 -34.97 34.54 26.92
C TYR A 198 -35.03 35.41 28.17
N ASN A 199 -36.21 35.96 28.48
CA ASN A 199 -36.44 36.85 29.63
C ASN A 199 -35.46 38.05 29.70
N GLY A 200 -35.08 38.61 28.55
CA GLY A 200 -34.15 39.75 28.48
C GLY A 200 -32.67 39.38 28.65
N ILE A 201 -32.35 38.09 28.72
CA ILE A 201 -30.98 37.57 28.79
C ILE A 201 -30.65 36.91 27.45
N GLN A 202 -29.53 37.34 26.85
CA GLN A 202 -29.00 36.71 25.63
C GLN A 202 -28.22 35.45 25.98
N HIS A 203 -28.65 34.33 25.42
CA HIS A 203 -27.95 33.05 25.49
C HIS A 203 -27.37 32.74 24.12
N LYS A 204 -26.05 32.53 24.05
CA LYS A 204 -25.41 31.92 22.89
C LYS A 204 -25.61 30.41 22.96
N ASN A 205 -26.00 29.83 21.85
CA ASN A 205 -26.18 28.41 21.68
C ASN A 205 -25.35 27.96 20.48
N GLU A 206 -24.26 27.25 20.74
CA GLU A 206 -23.47 26.59 19.70
C GLU A 206 -24.06 25.23 19.33
N PHE A 207 -24.07 24.88 18.05
CA PHE A 207 -24.63 23.61 17.54
C PHE A 207 -23.96 23.20 16.22
N ILE A 208 -24.19 21.95 15.81
CA ILE A 208 -23.67 21.41 14.54
C ILE A 208 -24.82 21.06 13.61
N GLU A 209 -24.81 21.60 12.39
CA GLU A 209 -25.70 21.21 11.29
C GLU A 209 -24.99 20.28 10.32
N ILE A 210 -25.73 19.31 9.80
CA ILE A 210 -25.29 18.44 8.70
C ILE A 210 -26.23 18.65 7.53
N LEU A 211 -25.67 18.99 6.37
CA LEU A 211 -26.39 19.20 5.13
C LEU A 211 -25.96 18.15 4.10
N ASP A 212 -26.90 17.72 3.27
CA ASP A 212 -26.58 16.89 2.11
C ASP A 212 -25.85 17.69 1.03
N GLN A 213 -25.40 17.00 -0.02
CA GLN A 213 -24.72 17.58 -1.18
C GLN A 213 -25.54 18.64 -1.96
N ASN A 214 -26.86 18.73 -1.72
CA ASN A 214 -27.74 19.73 -2.34
C ASN A 214 -28.02 20.90 -1.39
N GLY A 215 -27.45 20.91 -0.19
CA GLY A 215 -27.70 21.91 0.85
C GLY A 215 -28.98 21.69 1.65
N ASN A 216 -29.60 20.50 1.59
CA ASN A 216 -30.75 20.18 2.44
C ASN A 216 -30.28 19.83 3.86
N LEU A 217 -30.88 20.44 4.87
CA LEU A 217 -30.59 20.12 6.26
C LEU A 217 -31.04 18.68 6.59
N LEU A 218 -30.08 17.84 7.00
CA LEU A 218 -30.33 16.46 7.43
C LEU A 218 -30.48 16.36 8.96
N SER A 219 -29.64 17.08 9.70
CA SER A 219 -29.69 17.10 11.16
C SER A 219 -29.20 18.43 11.72
N LYS A 220 -29.82 18.86 12.82
CA LYS A 220 -29.37 19.96 13.68
C LYS A 220 -29.13 19.41 15.08
N ASN A 221 -27.88 19.38 15.52
CA ASN A 221 -27.47 18.83 16.80
C ASN A 221 -27.31 19.97 17.81
N GLU A 222 -28.39 20.28 18.53
CA GLU A 222 -28.38 21.31 19.59
C GLU A 222 -27.91 20.76 20.94
N ASP A 223 -28.06 19.44 21.18
CA ASP A 223 -27.62 18.76 22.42
C ASP A 223 -26.16 18.29 22.33
N ILE A 224 -25.24 19.20 21.98
CA ILE A 224 -23.80 18.89 21.97
C ILE A 224 -23.24 18.88 23.39
N PHE A 225 -22.32 17.96 23.69
CA PHE A 225 -21.60 17.99 24.95
C PHE A 225 -20.67 19.21 24.96
N ILE A 226 -20.73 20.04 26.01
CA ILE A 226 -19.89 21.22 26.18
C ILE A 226 -19.06 21.08 27.46
N GLY A 227 -17.74 21.05 27.32
CA GLY A 227 -16.78 21.07 28.43
C GLY A 227 -15.99 22.38 28.44
N SER A 228 -15.80 22.97 29.62
CA SER A 228 -14.84 24.08 29.77
C SER A 228 -13.43 23.52 29.93
N LEU A 229 -12.53 23.95 29.07
CA LEU A 229 -11.11 23.74 29.24
C LEU A 229 -10.62 24.78 30.23
N GLY A 230 -10.27 24.36 31.44
CA GLY A 230 -9.79 25.27 32.48
C GLY A 230 -8.67 26.17 31.95
N ALA A 231 -8.76 27.47 32.23
CA ALA A 231 -7.65 28.37 31.98
C ALA A 231 -6.43 27.87 32.78
N LYS A 232 -5.30 27.65 32.11
CA LYS A 232 -4.03 27.45 32.80
C LYS A 232 -3.59 28.73 33.49
#